data_AF-A0A9P0HQ02-F1
#
_entry.id   AF-A0A9P0HQ02-F1
#
_cell.length_a   1.000
_cell.length_b   1.000
_cell.length_c   1.000
_cell.angle_alpha   90.00
_cell.angle_beta   90.00
_cell.angle_gamma   90.00
#
_symmetry.space_group_name_H-M   'P 1'
#
loop_
_entity.id
_entity.type
_entity.pdbx_description
1 polymer ?
#
loop_
_entity_poly.entity_id
_entity_poly.type
_entity_poly.pdbx_seq_one_letter_code
_entity_poly.pdbx_strand_id
1 'polypeptide(L)'
;MADNCNDQSWIAELESALKEDGSVDIDGVNEDPFIPDALRPEIWKSCLFFNHHKPPYFDEIFDLPEQKIIREDCQNFVDKLGNAEEEKLCVISDVECLVSTYCRNTGISYTRGNGWLDLLAPLLALGLHTEDTYSLFEGLRSRYVPRSYGELWALFRLLLLYHDPNLCSFLDTKKISPESYAAPWFQTLFAAPCSLPVVTKIWDLYFQQADPFFMLFLGLVIIINAKDHLLSLKDSSKEAVCEAVSSIPSGLQESDIEDLFALAQEYASRTPGSFRQDLERRVFEDDEVAEGAEKISQALCLPVSVSELVENIHLPPAIGEELLRFFLVDCRPADQYNAGHLPTAFHLDPTLMLQGTSVYKMAVQGLLSAQQQALDAGSSAGGEHLCFIGCGALHEDQYTHMVVAGFLRDYRPYVSILSGGYHALHNYFGDNVEETMSDHNQESCRVCLESGSQAGNQNVGTNGSSTSPSKDLFGKIGAVVKSKSAEVKDKLLEYIVNPTGGNVSERHVSPNDRRGKRYRGGSAVFTIDDSPTVPYAYMGGDEEEEDSQYETVSVSAWKTRPDLIASFECQEVKMNGQTYERRRLFKKFLPFKGKS
;
A
#
# COMPACT_ATOMS: atom_id res chain seq x y z
N MET A 1 -30.58 -36.61 -21.81
CA MET A 1 -30.34 -35.77 -23.00
C MET A 1 -31.19 -34.54 -22.83
N ALA A 2 -30.63 -33.52 -22.19
CA ALA A 2 -31.16 -32.16 -22.16
C ALA A 2 -29.95 -31.28 -22.48
N ASP A 3 -30.08 -30.50 -23.54
CA ASP A 3 -29.04 -29.69 -24.14
C ASP A 3 -28.50 -28.66 -23.15
N ASN A 4 -27.21 -28.78 -22.80
CA ASN A 4 -26.40 -27.65 -22.36
C ASN A 4 -26.12 -26.79 -23.60
N CYS A 5 -27.07 -25.97 -24.01
CA CYS A 5 -26.77 -24.85 -24.89
C CYS A 5 -26.09 -23.79 -24.03
N ASN A 6 -24.76 -23.75 -24.12
CA ASN A 6 -23.90 -22.71 -23.55
C ASN A 6 -24.42 -21.36 -24.05
N ASP A 7 -25.05 -20.56 -23.18
CA ASP A 7 -25.64 -19.27 -23.56
C ASP A 7 -24.52 -18.26 -23.78
N GLN A 8 -23.99 -18.22 -25.01
CA GLN A 8 -22.91 -17.31 -25.43
C GLN A 8 -23.44 -15.90 -25.77
N SER A 9 -24.67 -15.54 -25.36
CA SER A 9 -25.24 -14.21 -25.65
C SER A 9 -24.38 -13.07 -25.10
N TRP A 10 -23.75 -13.31 -23.94
CA TRP A 10 -22.88 -12.37 -23.26
C TRP A 10 -21.61 -12.05 -24.05
N ILE A 11 -21.09 -12.99 -24.86
CA ILE A 11 -19.93 -12.76 -25.76
C ILE A 11 -20.31 -11.71 -26.82
N ALA A 12 -21.52 -11.80 -27.38
CA ALA A 12 -22.00 -10.85 -28.37
C ALA A 12 -22.25 -9.46 -27.76
N GLU A 13 -22.68 -9.38 -26.50
CA GLU A 13 -22.79 -8.13 -25.74
C GLU A 13 -21.41 -7.51 -25.48
N LEU A 14 -20.42 -8.32 -25.11
CA LEU A 14 -19.04 -7.89 -24.90
C LEU A 14 -18.39 -7.39 -26.20
N GLU A 15 -18.59 -8.10 -27.30
CA GLU A 15 -18.16 -7.68 -28.64
C GLU A 15 -18.81 -6.36 -29.08
N SER A 16 -20.07 -6.12 -28.68
CA SER A 16 -20.76 -4.86 -28.95
C SER A 16 -20.18 -3.72 -28.11
N ALA A 17 -19.93 -3.97 -26.82
CA ALA A 17 -19.34 -2.98 -25.91
C ALA A 17 -17.90 -2.59 -26.32
N LEU A 18 -17.08 -3.55 -26.75
CA LEU A 18 -15.75 -3.29 -27.30
C LEU A 18 -15.79 -2.40 -28.55
N LYS A 19 -16.83 -2.53 -29.39
CA LYS A 19 -17.01 -1.71 -30.59
C LYS A 19 -17.52 -0.30 -30.29
N GLU A 20 -18.22 -0.09 -29.18
CA GLU A 20 -18.86 1.18 -28.84
C GLU A 20 -17.99 2.06 -27.92
N ASP A 21 -17.41 1.51 -26.85
CA ASP A 21 -16.78 2.31 -25.78
C ASP A 21 -15.28 2.04 -25.55
N GLY A 22 -14.70 0.99 -26.13
CA GLY A 22 -13.25 0.72 -26.09
C GLY A 22 -12.67 0.37 -24.71
N SER A 23 -13.49 0.31 -23.66
CA SER A 23 -13.16 -0.26 -22.35
C SER A 23 -14.32 -1.13 -21.88
N VAL A 24 -14.04 -2.36 -21.44
CA VAL A 24 -15.09 -3.25 -20.92
C VAL A 24 -14.74 -3.72 -19.52
N ASP A 25 -15.71 -3.56 -18.63
CA ASP A 25 -15.75 -4.18 -17.31
C ASP A 25 -16.39 -5.58 -17.45
N ILE A 26 -15.60 -6.63 -17.28
CA ILE A 26 -16.03 -8.03 -17.46
C ILE A 26 -16.74 -8.56 -16.21
N ASP A 27 -16.58 -7.88 -15.06
CA ASP A 27 -17.05 -8.33 -13.74
C ASP A 27 -18.59 -8.45 -13.64
N GLY A 28 -19.34 -7.91 -14.61
CA GLY A 28 -20.81 -7.97 -14.65
C GLY A 28 -21.42 -8.97 -15.65
N VAL A 29 -20.62 -9.63 -16.50
CA VAL A 29 -21.13 -10.26 -17.74
C VAL A 29 -20.85 -11.77 -17.83
N ASN A 30 -19.89 -12.33 -17.08
CA ASN A 30 -19.51 -13.75 -17.15
C ASN A 30 -19.49 -14.42 -15.76
N GLU A 31 -19.84 -15.72 -15.69
CA GLU A 31 -19.61 -16.55 -14.48
C GLU A 31 -18.13 -16.97 -14.34
N ASP A 32 -17.37 -16.94 -15.43
CA ASP A 32 -15.93 -17.25 -15.47
C ASP A 32 -15.10 -15.94 -15.52
N PRO A 33 -14.18 -15.69 -14.57
CA PRO A 33 -13.37 -14.46 -14.57
C PRO A 33 -12.29 -14.43 -15.68
N PHE A 34 -12.05 -15.55 -16.38
CA PHE A 34 -11.06 -15.63 -17.45
C PHE A 34 -11.61 -15.18 -18.81
N ILE A 35 -10.72 -14.64 -19.66
CA ILE A 35 -11.10 -14.08 -20.95
C ILE A 35 -11.17 -15.20 -22.00
N PRO A 36 -12.24 -15.29 -22.83
CA PRO A 36 -12.29 -16.23 -23.94
C PRO A 36 -11.21 -15.98 -25.00
N ASP A 37 -10.65 -17.05 -25.57
CA ASP A 37 -9.56 -16.97 -26.56
C ASP A 37 -9.85 -16.04 -27.74
N ALA A 38 -11.09 -16.02 -28.22
CA ALA A 38 -11.50 -15.20 -29.36
C ALA A 38 -11.51 -13.69 -29.05
N LEU A 39 -11.72 -13.30 -27.79
CA LEU A 39 -11.81 -11.90 -27.37
C LEU A 39 -10.51 -11.39 -26.76
N ARG A 40 -9.62 -12.29 -26.34
CA ARG A 40 -8.38 -11.95 -25.63
C ARG A 40 -7.54 -10.88 -26.32
N PRO A 41 -7.29 -10.93 -27.64
CA PRO A 41 -6.51 -9.88 -28.30
C PRO A 41 -7.10 -8.48 -28.12
N GLU A 42 -8.40 -8.33 -28.29
CA GLU A 42 -9.08 -7.03 -28.22
C GLU A 42 -9.14 -6.52 -26.78
N ILE A 43 -9.42 -7.42 -25.82
CA ILE A 43 -9.46 -7.06 -24.40
C ILE A 43 -8.07 -6.69 -23.89
N TRP A 44 -7.04 -7.49 -24.17
CA TRP A 44 -5.67 -7.15 -23.78
C TRP A 44 -5.22 -5.83 -24.42
N LYS A 45 -5.55 -5.57 -25.69
CA LYS A 45 -5.30 -4.24 -26.29
C LYS A 45 -6.00 -3.13 -25.49
N SER A 46 -7.27 -3.29 -25.14
CA SER A 46 -8.00 -2.28 -24.34
C SER A 46 -7.39 -2.05 -22.95
N CYS A 47 -6.91 -3.11 -22.28
CA CYS A 47 -6.29 -3.02 -20.97
C CYS A 47 -4.88 -2.40 -21.03
N LEU A 48 -4.14 -2.57 -22.13
CA LEU A 48 -2.76 -2.09 -22.26
C LEU A 48 -2.67 -0.67 -22.85
N PHE A 49 -3.67 -0.20 -23.61
CA PHE A 49 -3.65 1.12 -24.27
C PHE A 49 -4.78 2.04 -23.82
N PHE A 50 -4.44 3.27 -23.43
CA PHE A 50 -5.43 4.33 -23.16
C PHE A 50 -5.51 5.40 -24.24
N ASN A 51 -4.58 5.41 -25.21
CA ASN A 51 -4.52 6.43 -26.26
C ASN A 51 -4.00 5.85 -27.58
N HIS A 52 -4.46 6.43 -28.69
CA HIS A 52 -3.96 6.12 -30.04
C HIS A 52 -2.46 6.44 -30.16
N HIS A 53 -1.62 5.44 -30.02
CA HIS A 53 -0.22 5.54 -30.39
C HIS A 53 -0.10 5.65 -31.92
N LYS A 54 0.89 6.41 -32.39
CA LYS A 54 1.25 6.35 -33.80
C LYS A 54 1.69 4.91 -34.11
N PRO A 55 1.30 4.35 -35.27
CA PRO A 55 1.74 3.01 -35.64
C PRO A 55 3.27 2.98 -35.63
N PRO A 56 3.88 1.92 -35.04
CA PRO A 56 5.32 1.76 -35.05
C PRO A 56 5.84 1.72 -36.49
N TYR A 57 6.97 2.39 -36.72
CA TYR A 57 7.62 2.37 -38.02
C TYR A 57 8.57 1.18 -38.10
N PHE A 58 8.23 0.19 -38.92
CA PHE A 58 9.10 -0.94 -39.24
C PHE A 58 9.87 -0.65 -40.53
N ASP A 59 11.19 -0.54 -40.43
CA ASP A 59 12.07 -0.37 -41.59
C ASP A 59 12.76 -1.66 -42.05
N GLU A 60 12.55 -2.76 -41.31
CA GLU A 60 13.20 -4.07 -41.51
C GLU A 60 14.73 -4.00 -41.57
N ILE A 61 15.32 -2.95 -40.97
CA ILE A 61 16.77 -2.80 -40.87
C ILE A 61 17.26 -3.53 -39.62
N PHE A 62 18.25 -4.40 -39.77
CA PHE A 62 18.84 -5.18 -38.67
C PHE A 62 20.32 -4.80 -38.46
N ASP A 63 20.56 -3.59 -37.96
CA ASP A 63 21.87 -2.96 -37.90
C ASP A 63 22.34 -2.55 -36.50
N LEU A 64 21.65 -3.01 -35.45
CA LEU A 64 22.02 -2.71 -34.06
C LEU A 64 23.38 -3.31 -33.68
N PRO A 65 24.16 -2.68 -32.79
CA PRO A 65 25.42 -3.23 -32.29
C PRO A 65 25.31 -4.65 -31.72
N GLU A 66 24.19 -4.93 -31.06
CA GLU A 66 23.83 -6.19 -30.41
C GLU A 66 23.02 -7.15 -31.31
N GLN A 67 22.80 -6.82 -32.59
CA GLN A 67 21.94 -7.59 -33.50
C GLN A 67 22.29 -9.07 -33.59
N LYS A 68 23.59 -9.39 -33.51
CA LYS A 68 24.05 -10.79 -33.52
C LYS A 68 23.52 -11.57 -32.31
N ILE A 69 23.49 -10.95 -31.14
CA ILE A 69 22.98 -11.57 -29.91
C ILE A 69 21.47 -11.73 -30.01
N ILE A 70 20.76 -10.71 -30.51
CA ILE A 70 19.31 -10.77 -30.77
C ILE A 70 18.99 -11.97 -31.66
N ARG A 71 19.68 -12.10 -32.80
CA ARG A 71 19.44 -13.20 -33.75
C ARG A 71 19.68 -14.59 -33.16
N GLU A 72 20.79 -14.76 -32.43
CA GLU A 72 21.09 -16.03 -31.76
C GLU A 72 20.01 -16.40 -30.72
N ASP A 73 19.56 -15.43 -29.93
CA ASP A 73 18.56 -15.66 -28.89
C ASP A 73 17.18 -15.92 -29.48
N CYS A 74 16.78 -15.20 -30.55
CA CYS A 74 15.52 -15.44 -31.28
C CYS A 74 15.48 -16.86 -31.87
N GLN A 75 16.57 -17.33 -32.48
CA GLN A 75 16.67 -18.71 -32.98
C GLN A 75 16.47 -19.72 -31.85
N ASN A 76 17.24 -19.59 -30.76
CA ASN A 76 17.16 -20.51 -29.61
C ASN A 76 15.78 -20.48 -28.92
N PHE A 77 15.11 -19.34 -28.94
CA PHE A 77 13.77 -19.16 -28.41
C PHE A 77 12.72 -19.87 -29.28
N VAL A 78 12.71 -19.61 -30.59
CA VAL A 78 11.73 -20.20 -31.51
C VAL A 78 11.88 -21.72 -31.62
N ASP A 79 13.11 -22.24 -31.49
CA ASP A 79 13.36 -23.69 -31.46
C ASP A 79 12.66 -24.40 -30.29
N LYS A 80 12.30 -23.67 -29.22
CA LYS A 80 11.59 -24.20 -28.04
C LYS A 80 10.08 -24.06 -28.11
N LEU A 81 9.55 -23.21 -28.98
CA LEU A 81 8.11 -22.92 -29.08
C LEU A 81 7.29 -24.05 -29.71
N GLY A 82 7.93 -25.06 -30.31
CA GLY A 82 7.24 -26.21 -30.90
C GLY A 82 6.55 -25.92 -32.24
N ASN A 83 6.89 -24.81 -32.91
CA ASN A 83 6.37 -24.45 -34.23
C ASN A 83 6.74 -25.48 -35.30
N ALA A 84 5.91 -25.58 -36.36
CA ALA A 84 6.24 -26.38 -37.53
C ALA A 84 7.53 -25.87 -38.19
N GLU A 85 8.37 -26.78 -38.70
CA GLU A 85 9.67 -26.42 -39.31
C GLU A 85 9.55 -25.41 -40.45
N GLU A 86 8.43 -25.43 -41.18
CA GLU A 86 8.15 -24.52 -42.29
C GLU A 86 7.87 -23.07 -41.82
N GLU A 87 7.36 -22.90 -40.59
CA GLU A 87 6.97 -21.62 -40.02
C GLU A 87 8.09 -20.98 -39.20
N LYS A 88 9.03 -21.78 -38.68
CA LYS A 88 10.11 -21.30 -37.79
C LYS A 88 10.86 -20.10 -38.34
N LEU A 89 11.24 -20.12 -39.63
CA LEU A 89 12.01 -19.03 -40.23
C LEU A 89 11.24 -17.70 -40.26
N CYS A 90 9.93 -17.76 -40.52
CA CYS A 90 9.07 -16.58 -40.48
C CYS A 90 8.98 -16.04 -39.05
N VAL A 91 8.69 -16.90 -38.08
CA VAL A 91 8.58 -16.50 -36.66
C VAL A 91 9.90 -15.92 -36.14
N ILE A 92 11.06 -16.49 -36.50
CA ILE A 92 12.37 -15.92 -36.12
C ILE A 92 12.53 -14.50 -36.68
N SER A 93 12.19 -14.30 -37.95
CA SER A 93 12.26 -12.99 -38.59
C SER A 93 11.34 -11.98 -37.92
N ASP A 94 10.11 -12.38 -37.58
CA ASP A 94 9.14 -11.52 -36.91
C ASP A 94 9.62 -11.13 -35.50
N VAL A 95 10.10 -12.10 -34.71
CA VAL A 95 10.61 -11.84 -33.35
C VAL A 95 11.87 -10.96 -33.39
N GLU A 96 12.79 -11.21 -34.32
CA GLU A 96 13.97 -10.35 -34.53
C GLU A 96 13.52 -8.91 -34.88
N CYS A 97 12.51 -8.76 -35.74
CA CYS A 97 11.94 -7.48 -36.13
C CYS A 97 11.31 -6.74 -34.94
N LEU A 98 10.52 -7.43 -34.13
CA LEU A 98 9.89 -6.88 -32.93
C LEU A 98 10.95 -6.31 -31.96
N VAL A 99 11.95 -7.12 -31.61
CA VAL A 99 12.99 -6.74 -30.64
C VAL A 99 13.87 -5.62 -31.17
N SER A 100 14.33 -5.70 -32.43
CA SER A 100 15.18 -4.66 -33.01
C SER A 100 14.44 -3.33 -33.16
N THR A 101 13.18 -3.36 -33.60
CA THR A 101 12.33 -2.15 -33.69
C THR A 101 12.13 -1.55 -32.30
N TYR A 102 11.97 -2.39 -31.28
CA TYR A 102 11.82 -1.93 -29.91
C TYR A 102 13.05 -1.19 -29.39
N CYS A 103 14.24 -1.77 -29.58
CA CYS A 103 15.50 -1.16 -29.19
C CYS A 103 15.69 0.19 -29.89
N ARG A 104 15.37 0.26 -31.19
CA ARG A 104 15.50 1.49 -31.97
C ARG A 104 14.56 2.60 -31.50
N ASN A 105 13.29 2.27 -31.29
CA ASN A 105 12.28 3.26 -30.93
C ASN A 105 12.46 3.80 -29.49
N THR A 106 12.93 2.95 -28.57
CA THR A 106 13.10 3.33 -27.16
C THR A 106 14.52 3.78 -26.82
N GLY A 107 15.50 3.45 -27.66
CA GLY A 107 16.93 3.67 -27.38
C GLY A 107 17.52 2.72 -26.33
N ILE A 108 16.77 1.69 -25.91
CA ILE A 108 17.19 0.73 -24.90
C ILE A 108 17.83 -0.48 -25.57
N SER A 109 19.07 -0.79 -25.20
CA SER A 109 19.79 -1.93 -25.77
C SER A 109 19.29 -3.27 -25.26
N TYR A 110 19.24 -4.25 -26.16
CA TYR A 110 18.93 -5.64 -25.80
C TYR A 110 20.12 -6.30 -25.10
N THR A 111 19.85 -7.06 -24.04
CA THR A 111 20.83 -7.90 -23.36
C THR A 111 20.29 -9.31 -23.21
N ARG A 112 21.17 -10.31 -23.37
CA ARG A 112 20.79 -11.72 -23.24
C ARG A 112 20.18 -11.99 -21.87
N GLY A 113 18.98 -12.56 -21.86
CA GLY A 113 18.27 -12.91 -20.63
C GLY A 113 17.57 -11.73 -19.95
N ASN A 114 17.30 -10.64 -20.66
CA ASN A 114 16.52 -9.51 -20.12
C ASN A 114 15.01 -9.77 -19.97
N GLY A 115 14.54 -10.97 -20.32
CA GLY A 115 13.14 -11.40 -20.19
C GLY A 115 12.23 -11.00 -21.35
N TRP A 116 12.70 -10.25 -22.35
CA TRP A 116 11.83 -9.75 -23.42
C TRP A 116 11.27 -10.86 -24.32
N LEU A 117 12.06 -11.89 -24.60
CA LEU A 117 11.58 -13.03 -25.39
C LEU A 117 10.53 -13.83 -24.63
N ASP A 118 10.70 -13.99 -23.32
CA ASP A 118 9.71 -14.66 -22.47
C ASP A 118 8.38 -13.88 -22.42
N LEU A 119 8.44 -12.54 -22.37
CA LEU A 119 7.28 -11.67 -22.48
C LEU A 119 6.59 -11.75 -23.86
N LEU A 120 7.34 -11.97 -24.93
CA LEU A 120 6.77 -12.12 -26.26
C LEU A 120 6.07 -13.48 -26.44
N ALA A 121 6.43 -14.52 -25.70
CA ALA A 121 5.87 -15.86 -25.91
C ALA A 121 4.34 -15.91 -25.81
N PRO A 122 3.67 -15.37 -24.77
CA PRO A 122 2.21 -15.36 -24.71
C PRO A 122 1.56 -14.46 -25.76
N LEU A 123 2.25 -13.39 -26.18
CA LEU A 123 1.74 -12.47 -27.21
C LEU A 123 1.76 -13.11 -28.60
N LEU A 124 2.83 -13.85 -28.93
CA LEU A 124 2.94 -14.59 -30.18
C LEU A 124 1.88 -15.70 -30.29
N ALA A 125 1.51 -16.32 -29.16
CA ALA A 125 0.47 -17.34 -29.11
C ALA A 125 -0.92 -16.82 -29.51
N LEU A 126 -1.15 -15.51 -29.50
CA LEU A 126 -2.39 -14.89 -29.98
C LEU A 126 -2.52 -14.91 -31.52
N GLY A 127 -1.44 -15.18 -32.25
CA GLY A 127 -1.45 -15.25 -33.72
C GLY A 127 -1.77 -13.92 -34.41
N LEU A 128 -1.41 -12.80 -33.77
CA LEU A 128 -1.66 -11.45 -34.29
C LEU A 128 -0.62 -11.03 -35.34
N HIS A 129 -0.93 -9.98 -36.09
CA HIS A 129 0.05 -9.33 -36.94
C HIS A 129 1.19 -8.73 -36.12
N THR A 130 2.36 -8.61 -36.73
CA THR A 130 3.58 -8.09 -36.10
C THR A 130 3.38 -6.70 -35.49
N GLU A 131 2.61 -5.82 -36.15
CA GLU A 131 2.32 -4.48 -35.63
C GLU A 131 1.51 -4.52 -34.33
N ASP A 132 0.46 -5.34 -34.27
CA ASP A 132 -0.38 -5.51 -33.09
C ASP A 132 0.40 -6.17 -31.94
N THR A 133 1.23 -7.16 -32.26
CA THR A 133 2.10 -7.84 -31.28
C THR A 133 3.11 -6.87 -30.69
N TYR A 134 3.70 -6.01 -31.52
CA TYR A 134 4.61 -4.96 -31.08
C TYR A 134 3.92 -3.99 -30.13
N SER A 135 2.72 -3.51 -30.51
CA SER A 135 1.96 -2.61 -29.67
C SER A 135 1.74 -3.26 -28.31
N LEU A 136 1.18 -4.48 -28.25
CA LEU A 136 0.95 -5.21 -27.00
C LEU A 136 2.22 -5.33 -26.15
N PHE A 137 3.35 -5.69 -26.77
CA PHE A 137 4.63 -5.79 -26.08
C PHE A 137 5.09 -4.44 -25.50
N GLU A 138 4.97 -3.35 -26.27
CA GLU A 138 5.29 -2.01 -25.82
C GLU A 138 4.39 -1.55 -24.66
N GLY A 139 3.08 -1.76 -24.78
CA GLY A 139 2.10 -1.43 -23.73
C GLY A 139 2.37 -2.20 -22.44
N LEU A 140 2.61 -3.51 -22.56
CA LEU A 140 2.95 -4.38 -21.43
C LEU A 140 4.20 -3.90 -20.71
N ARG A 141 5.30 -3.69 -21.45
CA ARG A 141 6.59 -3.33 -20.83
C ARG A 141 6.63 -1.90 -20.33
N SER A 142 5.87 -0.98 -20.94
CA SER A 142 5.78 0.40 -20.46
C SER A 142 4.97 0.52 -19.17
N ARG A 143 3.90 -0.28 -19.00
CA ARG A 143 2.98 -0.16 -17.87
C ARG A 143 3.29 -1.11 -16.70
N TYR A 144 3.65 -2.35 -16.98
CA TYR A 144 3.67 -3.42 -15.98
C TYR A 144 5.05 -3.97 -15.66
N VAL A 145 6.04 -3.76 -16.53
CA VAL A 145 7.40 -4.27 -16.30
C VAL A 145 8.22 -3.20 -15.57
N PRO A 146 8.80 -3.53 -14.40
CA PRO A 146 9.66 -2.60 -13.66
C PRO A 146 10.85 -2.13 -14.49
N ARG A 147 11.18 -0.83 -14.38
CA ARG A 147 12.38 -0.21 -14.99
C ARG A 147 13.51 -0.08 -13.97
N SER A 148 13.17 0.15 -12.71
CA SER A 148 14.11 0.16 -11.58
C SER A 148 13.91 -1.05 -10.67
N TYR A 149 14.86 -1.97 -10.74
CA TYR A 149 14.81 -3.22 -9.98
C TYR A 149 15.33 -3.08 -8.54
N GLY A 150 16.19 -2.09 -8.25
CA GLY A 150 16.78 -1.94 -6.91
C GLY A 150 15.75 -1.66 -5.81
N GLU A 151 14.83 -0.72 -6.06
CA GLU A 151 13.74 -0.40 -5.13
C GLU A 151 12.69 -1.52 -5.08
N LEU A 152 12.43 -2.20 -6.22
CA LEU A 152 11.52 -3.35 -6.30
C LEU A 152 11.98 -4.51 -5.41
N TRP A 153 13.26 -4.88 -5.45
CA TRP A 153 13.82 -5.96 -4.62
C TRP A 153 13.76 -5.63 -3.13
N ALA A 154 14.07 -4.39 -2.78
CA ALA A 154 13.96 -3.93 -1.41
C ALA A 154 12.50 -3.95 -0.93
N LEU A 155 11.56 -3.47 -1.75
CA LEU A 155 10.13 -3.52 -1.45
C LEU A 155 9.63 -4.95 -1.29
N PHE A 156 9.93 -5.85 -2.21
CA PHE A 156 9.49 -7.26 -2.11
C PHE A 156 10.03 -7.94 -0.84
N ARG A 157 11.29 -7.66 -0.46
CA ARG A 157 11.84 -8.12 0.82
C ARG A 157 11.05 -7.56 2.01
N LEU A 158 10.69 -6.28 2.00
CA LEU A 158 9.91 -5.65 3.08
C LEU A 158 8.48 -6.18 3.15
N LEU A 159 7.84 -6.46 2.02
CA LEU A 159 6.52 -7.12 1.98
C LEU A 159 6.62 -8.52 2.60
N LEU A 160 7.65 -9.29 2.23
CA LEU A 160 7.88 -10.60 2.85
C LEU A 160 8.18 -10.49 4.35
N LEU A 161 8.95 -9.49 4.78
CA LEU A 161 9.21 -9.22 6.20
C LEU A 161 7.94 -8.84 6.97
N TYR A 162 7.07 -8.05 6.33
CA TYR A 162 5.83 -7.58 6.93
C TYR A 162 4.85 -8.74 7.15
N HIS A 163 4.74 -9.66 6.19
CA HIS A 163 3.77 -10.76 6.24
C HIS A 163 4.32 -12.05 6.83
N ASP A 164 5.56 -12.41 6.52
CA ASP A 164 6.23 -13.60 7.05
C ASP A 164 7.70 -13.30 7.48
N PRO A 165 7.88 -12.67 8.65
CA PRO A 165 9.21 -12.31 9.14
C PRO A 165 10.12 -13.52 9.41
N ASN A 166 9.55 -14.70 9.69
CA ASN A 166 10.32 -15.93 9.88
C ASN A 166 10.96 -16.38 8.56
N LEU A 167 10.17 -16.45 7.49
CA LEU A 167 10.66 -16.79 6.16
C LEU A 167 11.64 -15.73 5.63
N CYS A 168 11.32 -14.45 5.80
CA CYS A 168 12.24 -13.37 5.43
C CYS A 168 13.59 -13.50 6.16
N SER A 169 13.56 -13.73 7.48
CA SER A 169 14.78 -13.88 8.28
C SER A 169 15.61 -15.11 7.88
N PHE A 170 14.96 -16.21 7.51
CA PHE A 170 15.62 -17.40 6.98
C PHE A 170 16.42 -17.07 5.70
N LEU A 171 15.80 -16.40 4.74
CA LEU A 171 16.43 -16.00 3.48
C LEU A 171 17.56 -14.97 3.71
N ASP A 172 17.31 -13.95 4.54
CA ASP A 172 18.29 -12.92 4.89
C ASP A 172 19.53 -13.53 5.58
N THR A 173 19.34 -14.49 6.48
CA THR A 173 20.44 -15.20 7.16
C THR A 173 21.30 -15.99 6.18
N LYS A 174 20.70 -16.59 5.15
CA LYS A 174 21.42 -17.26 4.05
C LYS A 174 21.94 -16.29 2.98
N LYS A 175 21.74 -14.98 3.13
CA LYS A 175 22.10 -13.94 2.16
C LYS A 175 21.46 -14.18 0.78
N ILE A 176 20.20 -14.60 0.78
CA ILE A 176 19.37 -14.80 -0.41
C ILE A 176 18.48 -13.58 -0.56
N SER A 177 18.82 -12.69 -1.50
CA SER A 177 17.99 -11.52 -1.84
C SER A 177 16.90 -11.91 -2.84
N PRO A 178 15.75 -11.18 -2.86
CA PRO A 178 14.72 -11.35 -3.89
C PRO A 178 15.22 -11.44 -5.33
N GLU A 179 16.17 -10.58 -5.68
CA GLU A 179 16.80 -10.58 -7.01
C GLU A 179 17.33 -11.96 -7.43
N SER A 180 17.92 -12.71 -6.49
CA SER A 180 18.56 -13.98 -6.79
C SER A 180 17.58 -15.11 -7.15
N TYR A 181 16.30 -14.97 -6.80
CA TYR A 181 15.30 -16.02 -7.05
C TYR A 181 14.07 -15.56 -7.84
N ALA A 182 13.67 -14.29 -7.70
CA ALA A 182 12.43 -13.77 -8.27
C ALA A 182 12.64 -12.86 -9.49
N ALA A 183 13.90 -12.66 -9.95
CA ALA A 183 14.13 -11.90 -11.19
C ALA A 183 13.30 -12.43 -12.37
N PRO A 184 13.24 -13.76 -12.65
CA PRO A 184 12.40 -14.28 -13.73
C PRO A 184 10.90 -14.03 -13.51
N TRP A 185 10.45 -13.93 -12.26
CA TRP A 185 9.03 -13.70 -11.95
C TRP A 185 8.60 -12.30 -12.38
N PHE A 186 9.35 -11.29 -11.95
CA PHE A 186 8.96 -9.90 -12.12
C PHE A 186 9.41 -9.30 -13.47
N GLN A 187 10.54 -9.76 -14.02
CA GLN A 187 11.01 -9.30 -15.33
C GLN A 187 10.14 -9.82 -16.49
N THR A 188 9.48 -10.97 -16.28
CA THR A 188 8.69 -11.64 -17.32
C THR A 188 7.22 -11.77 -16.97
N LEU A 189 6.77 -11.15 -15.87
CA LEU A 189 5.39 -11.30 -15.37
C LEU A 189 4.96 -12.78 -15.30
N PHE A 190 5.85 -13.62 -14.75
CA PHE A 190 5.77 -15.07 -14.66
C PHE A 190 5.79 -15.86 -15.98
N ALA A 191 5.97 -15.24 -17.15
CA ALA A 191 6.01 -15.95 -18.43
C ALA A 191 7.18 -16.93 -18.57
N ALA A 192 8.35 -16.64 -17.98
CA ALA A 192 9.48 -17.56 -18.00
C ALA A 192 9.29 -18.80 -17.12
N PRO A 193 8.85 -18.70 -15.84
CA PRO A 193 8.69 -19.89 -14.99
C PRO A 193 7.39 -20.67 -15.22
N CYS A 194 6.31 -20.04 -15.71
CA CYS A 194 5.01 -20.69 -15.85
C CYS A 194 4.79 -21.27 -17.26
N SER A 195 3.85 -22.22 -17.36
CA SER A 195 3.38 -22.71 -18.65
C SER A 195 2.51 -21.65 -19.36
N LEU A 196 2.40 -21.74 -20.69
CA LEU A 196 1.60 -20.81 -21.49
C LEU A 196 0.14 -20.70 -21.00
N PRO A 197 -0.61 -21.80 -20.75
CA PRO A 197 -1.99 -21.69 -20.25
C PRO A 197 -2.11 -20.96 -18.91
N VAL A 198 -1.16 -21.19 -18.02
CA VAL A 198 -1.12 -20.56 -16.69
C VAL A 198 -0.82 -19.07 -16.80
N VAL A 199 0.23 -18.68 -17.53
CA VAL A 199 0.57 -17.25 -17.66
C VAL A 199 -0.52 -16.48 -18.41
N THR A 200 -1.18 -17.09 -19.40
CA THR A 200 -2.33 -16.46 -20.08
C THR A 200 -3.44 -16.13 -19.09
N LYS A 201 -3.81 -17.04 -18.19
CA LYS A 201 -4.81 -16.79 -17.16
C LYS A 201 -4.37 -15.76 -16.12
N ILE A 202 -3.10 -15.78 -15.72
CA ILE A 202 -2.53 -14.74 -14.84
C ILE A 202 -2.67 -13.37 -15.51
N TRP A 203 -2.33 -13.26 -16.79
CA TRP A 203 -2.39 -11.99 -17.52
C TRP A 203 -3.81 -11.52 -17.79
N ASP A 204 -4.76 -12.42 -18.01
CA ASP A 204 -6.18 -12.09 -18.12
C ASP A 204 -6.66 -11.31 -16.89
N LEU A 205 -6.45 -11.84 -15.68
CA LEU A 205 -6.87 -11.18 -14.44
C LEU A 205 -6.00 -9.95 -14.11
N TYR A 206 -4.70 -10.04 -14.34
CA TYR A 206 -3.76 -8.97 -14.00
C TYR A 206 -3.99 -7.70 -14.83
N PHE A 207 -4.26 -7.83 -16.13
CA PHE A 207 -4.52 -6.68 -16.99
C PHE A 207 -5.89 -6.06 -16.73
N GLN A 208 -6.90 -6.87 -16.39
CA GLN A 208 -8.21 -6.38 -15.94
C GLN A 208 -8.09 -5.58 -14.64
N GLN A 209 -7.31 -6.07 -13.67
CA GLN A 209 -7.10 -5.40 -12.39
C GLN A 209 -6.33 -4.07 -12.50
N ALA A 210 -5.57 -3.86 -13.58
CA ALA A 210 -4.97 -2.57 -13.89
C ALA A 210 -3.96 -2.00 -12.86
N ASP A 211 -3.39 -2.85 -11.97
CA ASP A 211 -2.45 -2.47 -10.90
C ASP A 211 -1.05 -3.10 -11.08
N PRO A 212 -0.01 -2.33 -11.50
CA PRO A 212 1.36 -2.83 -11.66
C PRO A 212 2.03 -3.40 -10.41
N PHE A 213 1.62 -2.98 -9.21
CA PHE A 213 2.18 -3.53 -7.97
C PHE A 213 1.58 -4.87 -7.60
N PHE A 214 0.43 -5.25 -8.18
CA PHE A 214 -0.26 -6.46 -7.79
C PHE A 214 0.56 -7.73 -8.04
N MET A 215 1.48 -7.68 -9.01
CA MET A 215 2.46 -8.74 -9.26
C MET A 215 3.30 -9.09 -8.02
N LEU A 216 3.61 -8.12 -7.16
CA LEU A 216 4.34 -8.36 -5.92
C LEU A 216 3.54 -9.21 -4.93
N PHE A 217 2.21 -9.03 -4.88
CA PHE A 217 1.35 -9.83 -4.00
C PHE A 217 1.16 -11.26 -4.53
N LEU A 218 1.08 -11.44 -5.86
CA LEU A 218 1.14 -12.76 -6.47
C LEU A 218 2.45 -13.49 -6.10
N GLY A 219 3.59 -12.81 -6.26
CA GLY A 219 4.89 -13.36 -5.84
C GLY A 219 4.98 -13.65 -4.34
N LEU A 220 4.33 -12.83 -3.51
CA LEU A 220 4.30 -12.99 -2.06
C LEU A 220 3.52 -14.23 -1.65
N VAL A 221 2.33 -14.45 -2.22
CA VAL A 221 1.52 -15.65 -1.98
C VAL A 221 2.29 -16.91 -2.40
N ILE A 222 2.90 -16.89 -3.58
CA ILE A 222 3.69 -18.02 -4.10
C ILE A 222 4.81 -18.42 -3.13
N ILE A 223 5.59 -17.46 -2.63
CA ILE A 223 6.72 -17.78 -1.74
C ILE A 223 6.25 -18.18 -0.33
N ILE A 224 5.19 -17.57 0.20
CA ILE A 224 4.64 -17.91 1.51
C ILE A 224 4.02 -19.33 1.49
N ASN A 225 3.32 -19.70 0.42
CA ASN A 225 2.77 -21.05 0.27
C ASN A 225 3.85 -22.15 0.28
N ALA A 226 5.08 -21.81 -0.13
CA ALA A 226 6.22 -22.72 -0.09
C ALA A 226 7.00 -22.72 1.24
N LYS A 227 6.59 -21.91 2.24
CA LYS A 227 7.34 -21.68 3.49
C LYS A 227 7.86 -22.95 4.15
N ASP A 228 6.98 -23.91 4.43
CA ASP A 228 7.37 -25.11 5.19
C ASP A 228 8.41 -25.95 4.43
N HIS A 229 8.26 -26.04 3.11
CA HIS A 229 9.25 -26.68 2.24
C HIS A 229 10.58 -25.93 2.30
N LEU A 230 10.57 -24.60 2.15
CA LEU A 230 11.78 -23.78 2.16
C LEU A 230 12.52 -23.84 3.52
N LEU A 231 11.79 -23.79 4.63
CA LEU A 231 12.36 -23.90 5.98
C LEU A 231 12.96 -25.30 6.23
N SER A 232 12.45 -26.34 5.57
CA SER A 232 13.03 -27.69 5.63
C SER A 232 14.42 -27.76 4.97
N LEU A 233 14.73 -26.86 4.04
CA LEU A 233 16.02 -26.75 3.33
C LEU A 233 17.09 -25.98 4.12
N LYS A 234 16.94 -25.85 5.45
CA LYS A 234 17.87 -25.07 6.28
C LYS A 234 19.33 -25.54 6.20
N ASP A 235 19.56 -26.82 5.99
CA ASP A 235 20.89 -27.42 5.90
C ASP A 235 21.41 -27.46 4.46
N SER A 236 20.58 -27.07 3.47
CA SER A 236 20.94 -27.01 2.06
C SER A 236 21.80 -25.77 1.72
N SER A 237 22.52 -25.84 0.59
CA SER A 237 23.32 -24.71 0.09
C SER A 237 22.44 -23.52 -0.32
N LYS A 238 23.05 -22.34 -0.43
CA LYS A 238 22.38 -21.13 -0.87
C LYS A 238 21.74 -21.33 -2.25
N GLU A 239 22.50 -21.92 -3.16
CA GLU A 239 22.13 -22.14 -4.56
C GLU A 239 20.93 -23.08 -4.67
N ALA A 240 20.92 -24.17 -3.88
CA ALA A 240 19.81 -25.11 -3.87
C ALA A 240 18.51 -24.47 -3.34
N VAL A 241 18.60 -23.59 -2.34
CA VAL A 241 17.44 -22.83 -1.86
C VAL A 241 16.98 -21.82 -2.91
N CYS A 242 17.89 -21.09 -3.57
CA CYS A 242 17.53 -20.18 -4.65
C CYS A 242 16.81 -20.90 -5.79
N GLU A 243 17.33 -22.04 -6.25
CA GLU A 243 16.72 -22.86 -7.30
C GLU A 243 15.34 -23.39 -6.88
N ALA A 244 15.21 -23.87 -5.64
CA ALA A 244 13.94 -24.31 -5.08
C ALA A 244 12.91 -23.18 -5.06
N VAL A 245 13.30 -21.97 -4.66
CA VAL A 245 12.39 -20.81 -4.68
C VAL A 245 12.04 -20.45 -6.13
N SER A 246 13.02 -20.21 -7.00
CA SER A 246 12.79 -19.77 -8.38
C SER A 246 11.84 -20.66 -9.18
N SER A 247 11.84 -21.96 -8.90
CA SER A 247 11.05 -22.97 -9.61
C SER A 247 9.60 -23.11 -9.10
N ILE A 248 9.22 -22.51 -7.96
CA ILE A 248 7.87 -22.66 -7.40
C ILE A 248 6.76 -22.35 -8.43
N PRO A 249 6.79 -21.23 -9.20
CA PRO A 249 5.69 -20.91 -10.12
C PRO A 249 5.50 -21.95 -11.23
N SER A 250 6.53 -22.73 -11.57
CA SER A 250 6.42 -23.77 -12.60
C SER A 250 5.48 -24.93 -12.21
N GLY A 251 5.17 -25.06 -10.92
CA GLY A 251 4.22 -26.04 -10.41
C GLY A 251 2.75 -25.59 -10.48
N LEU A 252 2.47 -24.31 -10.75
CA LEU A 252 1.11 -23.77 -10.79
C LEU A 252 0.29 -24.41 -11.91
N GLN A 253 -0.98 -24.67 -11.62
CA GLN A 253 -1.97 -25.14 -12.58
C GLN A 253 -3.02 -24.06 -12.83
N GLU A 254 -3.76 -24.19 -13.94
CA GLU A 254 -4.83 -23.24 -14.30
C GLU A 254 -5.94 -23.13 -13.24
N SER A 255 -6.18 -24.20 -12.48
CA SER A 255 -7.15 -24.24 -11.38
C SER A 255 -6.73 -23.38 -10.18
N ASP A 256 -5.44 -23.06 -10.06
CA ASP A 256 -4.89 -22.41 -8.87
C ASP A 256 -4.95 -20.88 -8.98
N ILE A 257 -5.25 -20.34 -10.17
CA ILE A 257 -5.07 -18.92 -10.49
C ILE A 257 -6.11 -18.04 -9.80
N GLU A 258 -7.36 -18.49 -9.73
CA GLU A 258 -8.42 -17.75 -9.03
C GLU A 258 -8.10 -17.62 -7.53
N ASP A 259 -7.76 -18.74 -6.89
CA ASP A 259 -7.34 -18.76 -5.48
C ASP A 259 -6.08 -17.91 -5.24
N LEU A 260 -5.11 -17.96 -6.16
CA LEU A 260 -3.90 -17.15 -6.09
C LEU A 260 -4.24 -15.64 -6.09
N PHE A 261 -5.14 -15.20 -6.96
CA PHE A 261 -5.57 -13.80 -7.02
C PHE A 261 -6.37 -13.40 -5.77
N ALA A 262 -7.29 -14.25 -5.31
CA ALA A 262 -8.06 -13.99 -4.10
C ALA A 262 -7.16 -13.85 -2.86
N LEU A 263 -6.18 -14.75 -2.70
CA LEU A 263 -5.18 -14.65 -1.64
C LEU A 263 -4.32 -13.38 -1.81
N ALA A 264 -3.89 -13.05 -3.03
CA ALA A 264 -3.09 -11.86 -3.26
C ALA A 264 -3.87 -10.56 -2.94
N GLN A 265 -5.18 -10.52 -3.20
CA GLN A 265 -6.06 -9.43 -2.79
C GLN A 265 -6.17 -9.33 -1.27
N GLU A 266 -6.31 -10.46 -0.59
CA GLU A 266 -6.33 -10.51 0.88
C GLU A 266 -5.03 -9.94 1.47
N TYR A 267 -3.86 -10.40 0.98
CA TYR A 267 -2.56 -9.86 1.37
C TYR A 267 -2.43 -8.36 1.05
N ALA A 268 -2.91 -7.91 -0.11
CA ALA A 268 -2.87 -6.51 -0.50
C ALA A 268 -3.74 -5.63 0.42
N SER A 269 -4.95 -6.08 0.77
CA SER A 269 -5.87 -5.35 1.66
C SER A 269 -5.32 -5.21 3.09
N ARG A 270 -4.50 -6.19 3.51
CA ARG A 270 -3.77 -6.22 4.79
C ARG A 270 -2.35 -5.64 4.69
N THR A 271 -2.06 -4.83 3.68
CA THR A 271 -0.78 -4.14 3.56
C THR A 271 -0.99 -2.63 3.52
N PRO A 272 -0.23 -1.85 4.30
CA PRO A 272 -0.27 -0.39 4.21
C PRO A 272 0.02 0.10 2.79
N GLY A 273 -0.80 1.01 2.26
CA GLY A 273 -0.74 1.48 0.88
C GLY A 273 0.26 2.61 0.63
N SER A 274 0.78 3.27 1.67
CA SER A 274 1.62 4.48 1.55
C SER A 274 2.82 4.31 0.64
N PHE A 275 3.46 3.13 0.64
CA PHE A 275 4.66 2.89 -0.16
C PHE A 275 4.40 3.07 -1.67
N ARG A 276 3.16 2.90 -2.14
CA ARG A 276 2.80 2.96 -3.56
C ARG A 276 3.06 4.36 -4.12
N GLN A 277 2.59 5.41 -3.45
CA GLN A 277 2.69 6.79 -3.94
C GLN A 277 4.15 7.22 -4.19
N ASP A 278 5.07 6.77 -3.33
CA ASP A 278 6.48 7.13 -3.41
C ASP A 278 7.28 6.27 -4.38
N LEU A 279 6.87 5.01 -4.60
CA LEU A 279 7.63 4.03 -5.37
C LEU A 279 7.10 3.80 -6.77
N GLU A 280 5.83 4.09 -7.05
CA GLU A 280 5.21 3.83 -8.36
C GLU A 280 6.02 4.46 -9.48
N ARG A 281 6.29 5.76 -9.36
CA ARG A 281 7.12 6.48 -10.32
C ARG A 281 8.56 5.96 -10.33
N ARG A 282 9.14 5.65 -9.17
CA ARG A 282 10.53 5.20 -9.09
C ARG A 282 10.77 3.81 -9.69
N VAL A 283 9.76 2.94 -9.64
CA VAL A 283 9.85 1.54 -10.09
C VAL A 283 9.45 1.42 -11.57
N PHE A 284 8.39 2.11 -11.99
CA PHE A 284 7.79 1.94 -13.32
C PHE A 284 8.01 3.11 -14.28
N GLU A 285 8.44 4.29 -13.80
CA GLU A 285 8.77 5.45 -14.64
C GLU A 285 10.29 5.69 -14.70
N ASP A 286 10.75 6.36 -15.76
CA ASP A 286 12.18 6.69 -15.98
C ASP A 286 12.55 8.02 -15.30
N ASP A 287 12.10 8.23 -14.07
CA ASP A 287 12.30 9.49 -13.36
C ASP A 287 13.66 9.50 -12.64
N GLU A 288 14.45 10.57 -12.83
CA GLU A 288 15.67 10.77 -12.07
C GLU A 288 15.30 10.95 -10.59
N VAL A 289 15.74 10.01 -9.74
CA VAL A 289 15.49 10.09 -8.30
C VAL A 289 16.09 11.39 -7.77
N ALA A 290 15.23 12.25 -7.22
CA ALA A 290 15.65 13.52 -6.64
C ALA A 290 16.79 13.30 -5.61
N GLU A 291 17.86 14.10 -5.70
CA GLU A 291 18.97 14.05 -4.75
C GLU A 291 18.46 14.23 -3.31
N GLY A 292 18.74 13.23 -2.45
CA GLY A 292 18.36 13.25 -1.04
C GLY A 292 17.08 12.47 -0.68
N ALA A 293 16.39 11.86 -1.65
CA ALA A 293 15.28 10.95 -1.34
C ALA A 293 15.77 9.72 -0.56
N GLU A 294 15.08 9.38 0.54
CA GLU A 294 15.34 8.14 1.26
C GLU A 294 15.07 6.93 0.34
N LYS A 295 16.03 6.00 0.32
CA LYS A 295 15.94 4.77 -0.47
C LYS A 295 15.26 3.69 0.36
N ILE A 296 14.29 2.98 -0.23
CA ILE A 296 13.61 1.91 0.49
C ILE A 296 14.55 0.76 0.87
N SER A 297 15.66 0.63 0.15
CA SER A 297 16.75 -0.30 0.47
C SER A 297 17.38 -0.10 1.86
N GLN A 298 17.21 1.08 2.48
CA GLN A 298 17.72 1.38 3.82
C GLN A 298 16.66 1.17 4.92
N ALA A 299 15.41 0.94 4.56
CA ALA A 299 14.33 0.80 5.52
C ALA A 299 14.44 -0.53 6.30
N LEU A 300 14.25 -0.44 7.62
CA LEU A 300 14.27 -1.59 8.53
C LEU A 300 12.98 -2.44 8.41
N CYS A 301 11.84 -1.77 8.25
CA CYS A 301 10.51 -2.35 8.08
C CYS A 301 9.69 -1.46 7.14
N LEU A 302 8.45 -1.85 6.84
CA LEU A 302 7.62 -1.10 5.90
C LEU A 302 7.30 0.31 6.46
N PRO A 303 7.59 1.39 5.71
CA PRO A 303 7.25 2.74 6.12
C PRO A 303 5.75 3.02 5.92
N VAL A 304 5.15 3.77 6.84
CA VAL A 304 3.77 4.26 6.75
C VAL A 304 3.80 5.79 6.70
N SER A 305 3.04 6.39 5.78
CA SER A 305 2.93 7.84 5.68
C SER A 305 2.00 8.39 6.77
N VAL A 306 2.16 9.67 7.09
CA VAL A 306 1.27 10.35 8.03
C VAL A 306 -0.17 10.42 7.51
N SER A 307 -0.37 10.60 6.19
CA SER A 307 -1.72 10.65 5.61
C SER A 307 -2.47 9.36 5.86
N GLU A 308 -1.85 8.22 5.53
CA GLU A 308 -2.45 6.90 5.74
C GLU A 308 -2.72 6.64 7.21
N LEU A 309 -1.77 6.96 8.10
CA LEU A 309 -1.95 6.77 9.54
C LEU A 309 -3.14 7.57 10.06
N VAL A 310 -3.23 8.85 9.69
CA VAL A 310 -4.30 9.75 10.15
C VAL A 310 -5.64 9.31 9.59
N GLU A 311 -5.73 8.97 8.31
CA GLU A 311 -6.93 8.41 7.70
C GLU A 311 -7.36 7.12 8.41
N ASN A 312 -6.41 6.23 8.70
CA ASN A 312 -6.66 5.01 9.46
C ASN A 312 -7.24 5.30 10.85
N ILE A 313 -6.71 6.28 11.59
CA ILE A 313 -7.22 6.64 12.91
C ILE A 313 -8.67 7.14 12.84
N HIS A 314 -9.03 7.90 11.80
CA HIS A 314 -10.30 8.62 11.71
C HIS A 314 -11.43 7.85 11.01
N LEU A 315 -11.12 6.86 10.17
CA LEU A 315 -12.13 6.05 9.51
C LEU A 315 -12.71 5.05 10.53
N PRO A 316 -13.99 5.20 10.95
CA PRO A 316 -14.62 4.16 11.77
C PRO A 316 -14.71 2.87 10.94
N PRO A 317 -14.57 1.69 11.56
CA PRO A 317 -14.75 0.44 10.84
C PRO A 317 -16.15 0.43 10.23
N ALA A 318 -16.23 0.36 8.90
CA ALA A 318 -17.50 0.09 8.22
C ALA A 318 -17.97 -1.30 8.68
N ILE A 319 -19.26 -1.42 8.97
CA ILE A 319 -19.83 -2.70 9.44
C ILE A 319 -19.66 -3.73 8.31
N GLY A 320 -18.75 -4.69 8.50
CA GLY A 320 -18.55 -5.82 7.58
C GLY A 320 -17.30 -5.78 6.71
N GLU A 321 -16.44 -4.75 6.80
CA GLU A 321 -15.15 -4.72 6.10
C GLU A 321 -13.99 -4.91 7.09
N GLU A 322 -13.19 -5.97 6.90
CA GLU A 322 -11.94 -6.20 7.62
C GLU A 322 -10.84 -5.25 7.11
N LEU A 323 -11.01 -3.96 7.37
CA LEU A 323 -10.03 -2.94 7.02
C LEU A 323 -8.79 -3.08 7.91
N LEU A 324 -7.61 -2.91 7.32
CA LEU A 324 -6.35 -2.81 8.05
C LEU A 324 -6.46 -1.75 9.16
N ARG A 325 -6.00 -2.06 10.38
CA ARG A 325 -6.00 -1.15 11.53
C ARG A 325 -4.66 -1.15 12.25
N PHE A 326 -4.17 0.04 12.56
CA PHE A 326 -2.93 0.19 13.32
C PHE A 326 -3.17 0.24 14.83
N PHE A 327 -2.37 -0.52 15.56
CA PHE A 327 -2.09 -0.30 16.98
C PHE A 327 -0.84 0.56 17.10
N LEU A 328 -1.01 1.76 17.63
CA LEU A 328 0.03 2.78 17.66
C LEU A 328 0.94 2.59 18.87
N VAL A 329 2.26 2.59 18.62
CA VAL A 329 3.27 2.47 19.67
C VAL A 329 4.16 3.70 19.65
N ASP A 330 3.99 4.60 20.61
CA ASP A 330 4.90 5.73 20.78
C ASP A 330 6.17 5.26 21.51
N CYS A 331 7.28 5.29 20.80
CA CYS A 331 8.59 4.87 21.27
C CYS A 331 9.52 6.05 21.55
N ARG A 332 8.98 7.25 21.78
CA ARG A 332 9.79 8.38 22.23
C ARG A 332 10.07 8.29 23.74
N PRO A 333 11.10 9.00 24.24
CA PRO A 333 11.34 9.15 25.67
C PRO A 333 10.09 9.65 26.43
N ALA A 334 9.95 9.23 27.69
CA ALA A 334 8.75 9.51 28.49
C ALA A 334 8.46 11.02 28.65
N ASP A 335 9.47 11.85 28.78
CA ASP A 335 9.33 13.31 28.83
C ASP A 335 8.74 13.88 27.54
N GLN A 336 9.10 13.33 26.37
CA GLN A 336 8.57 13.76 25.08
C GLN A 336 7.14 13.26 24.85
N TYR A 337 6.85 12.01 25.24
CA TYR A 337 5.48 11.46 25.20
C TYR A 337 4.52 12.31 26.05
N ASN A 338 4.94 12.64 27.28
CA ASN A 338 4.14 13.45 28.20
C ASN A 338 4.02 14.93 27.79
N ALA A 339 4.85 15.39 26.84
CA ALA A 339 4.74 16.73 26.27
C ALA A 339 3.73 16.83 25.10
N GLY A 340 3.16 15.69 24.68
CA GLY A 340 2.14 15.59 23.64
C GLY A 340 2.28 14.30 22.84
N HIS A 341 1.19 13.57 22.64
CA HIS A 341 1.16 12.30 21.92
C HIS A 341 -0.20 12.04 21.26
N LEU A 342 -0.27 11.05 20.36
CA LEU A 342 -1.55 10.65 19.76
C LEU A 342 -2.46 9.96 20.80
N PRO A 343 -3.77 10.26 20.85
CA PRO A 343 -4.68 9.80 21.91
C PRO A 343 -4.75 8.28 22.13
N THR A 344 -4.54 7.47 21.09
CA THR A 344 -4.63 6.01 21.14
C THR A 344 -3.27 5.31 21.21
N ALA A 345 -2.17 6.08 21.30
CA ALA A 345 -0.83 5.51 21.28
C ALA A 345 -0.42 4.90 22.63
N PHE A 346 -0.01 3.63 22.58
CA PHE A 346 0.62 2.95 23.70
C PHE A 346 2.07 3.41 23.83
N HIS A 347 2.46 3.89 25.01
CA HIS A 347 3.83 4.30 25.26
C HIS A 347 4.74 3.11 25.57
N LEU A 348 5.81 2.94 24.80
CA LEU A 348 6.88 1.98 25.07
C LEU A 348 8.21 2.72 25.12
N ASP A 349 8.64 3.08 26.34
CA ASP A 349 9.93 3.73 26.56
C ASP A 349 11.08 2.85 26.04
N PRO A 350 11.82 3.31 25.00
CA PRO A 350 12.82 2.49 24.35
C PRO A 350 14.08 2.34 25.22
N THR A 351 14.26 3.18 26.26
CA THR A 351 15.39 3.08 27.20
C THR A 351 15.29 1.86 28.11
N LEU A 352 14.10 1.25 28.24
CA LEU A 352 13.90 0.02 29.01
C LEU A 352 14.75 -1.14 28.47
N MET A 353 15.13 -1.11 27.18
CA MET A 353 16.08 -2.07 26.61
C MET A 353 17.47 -2.02 27.27
N LEU A 354 17.88 -0.85 27.76
CA LEU A 354 19.17 -0.64 28.42
C LEU A 354 19.15 -0.99 29.91
N GLN A 355 17.98 -0.95 30.54
CA GLN A 355 17.81 -1.16 31.98
C GLN A 355 17.77 -2.65 32.37
N GLY A 356 17.59 -3.55 31.40
CA GLY A 356 17.69 -5.00 31.60
C GLY A 356 16.63 -5.78 30.83
N THR A 357 17.01 -6.98 30.37
CA THR A 357 16.16 -7.82 29.48
C THR A 357 14.81 -8.20 30.09
N SER A 358 14.72 -8.37 31.42
CA SER A 358 13.46 -8.74 32.08
C SER A 358 12.44 -7.62 32.08
N VAL A 359 12.86 -6.38 32.34
CA VAL A 359 11.98 -5.20 32.37
C VAL A 359 11.42 -4.93 30.98
N TYR A 360 12.29 -4.94 29.97
CA TYR A 360 11.87 -4.79 28.58
C TYR A 360 10.88 -5.87 28.15
N LYS A 361 11.14 -7.15 28.49
CA LYS A 361 10.21 -8.24 28.17
C LYS A 361 8.84 -8.07 28.83
N MET A 362 8.78 -7.60 30.07
CA MET A 362 7.51 -7.32 30.74
C MET A 362 6.76 -6.16 30.08
N ALA A 363 7.46 -5.11 29.66
CA ALA A 363 6.85 -3.99 28.93
C ALA A 363 6.27 -4.43 27.58
N VAL A 364 7.02 -5.23 26.80
CA VAL A 364 6.53 -5.81 25.54
C VAL A 364 5.33 -6.73 25.77
N GLN A 365 5.34 -7.54 26.83
CA GLN A 365 4.19 -8.38 27.17
C GLN A 365 2.96 -7.53 27.53
N GLY A 366 3.16 -6.43 28.26
CA GLY A 366 2.10 -5.46 28.56
C GLY A 366 1.51 -4.84 27.30
N LEU A 367 2.36 -4.42 26.35
CA LEU A 367 1.97 -3.90 25.06
C LEU A 367 1.10 -4.89 24.28
N LEU A 368 1.58 -6.13 24.11
CA LEU A 368 0.85 -7.15 23.35
C LEU A 368 -0.48 -7.54 24.03
N SER A 369 -0.52 -7.50 25.37
CA SER A 369 -1.76 -7.73 26.12
C SER A 369 -2.75 -6.58 25.92
N ALA A 370 -2.28 -5.32 25.89
CA ALA A 370 -3.10 -4.15 25.63
C ALA A 370 -3.65 -4.17 24.19
N GLN A 371 -2.83 -4.56 23.21
CA GLN A 371 -3.27 -4.76 21.83
C GLN A 371 -4.40 -5.78 21.74
N GLN A 372 -4.22 -6.96 22.34
CA GLN A 372 -5.26 -8.00 22.33
C GLN A 372 -6.56 -7.51 23.00
N GLN A 373 -6.46 -6.83 24.14
CA GLN A 373 -7.64 -6.27 24.82
C GLN A 373 -8.34 -5.21 23.97
N ALA A 374 -7.59 -4.35 23.28
CA ALA A 374 -8.13 -3.32 22.41
C ALA A 374 -8.86 -3.91 21.19
N LEU A 375 -8.34 -5.02 20.63
CA LEU A 375 -8.97 -5.81 19.58
C LEU A 375 -10.24 -6.50 20.06
N ASP A 376 -10.17 -7.23 21.18
CA ASP A 376 -11.31 -7.94 21.76
C ASP A 376 -12.47 -6.99 22.12
N ALA A 377 -12.12 -5.75 22.52
CA ALA A 377 -13.08 -4.71 22.84
C ALA A 377 -13.63 -3.96 21.61
N GLY A 378 -13.07 -4.17 20.42
CA GLY A 378 -13.43 -3.40 19.21
C GLY A 378 -13.19 -1.89 19.39
N SER A 379 -12.19 -1.51 20.18
CA SER A 379 -11.91 -0.09 20.49
C SER A 379 -11.27 0.63 19.31
N SER A 380 -11.33 1.97 19.29
CA SER A 380 -10.66 2.78 18.26
C SER A 380 -9.12 2.65 18.28
N ALA A 381 -8.55 2.24 19.41
CA ALA A 381 -7.13 1.92 19.56
C ALA A 381 -6.78 0.50 19.12
N GLY A 382 -7.78 -0.35 18.85
CA GLY A 382 -7.59 -1.73 18.41
C GLY A 382 -7.09 -1.78 16.98
N GLY A 383 -5.98 -2.49 16.78
CA GLY A 383 -5.42 -2.76 15.47
C GLY A 383 -4.47 -3.95 15.52
N GLU A 384 -4.50 -4.78 14.48
CA GLU A 384 -3.59 -5.94 14.39
C GLU A 384 -2.17 -5.49 14.01
N HIS A 385 -2.06 -4.40 13.25
CA HIS A 385 -0.81 -3.95 12.66
C HIS A 385 -0.08 -3.00 13.61
N LEU A 386 1.15 -3.31 14.01
CA LEU A 386 1.94 -2.46 14.90
C LEU A 386 2.59 -1.33 14.10
N CYS A 387 2.26 -0.08 14.43
CA CYS A 387 2.91 1.09 13.86
C CYS A 387 3.72 1.83 14.94
N PHE A 388 5.04 1.79 14.82
CA PHE A 388 5.96 2.45 15.74
C PHE A 388 6.15 3.92 15.38
N ILE A 389 6.12 4.79 16.38
CA ILE A 389 6.26 6.24 16.25
C ILE A 389 7.51 6.67 17.01
N GLY A 390 8.52 7.11 16.28
CA GLY A 390 9.71 7.75 16.81
C GLY A 390 9.59 9.26 16.85
N CYS A 391 10.70 9.93 17.15
CA CYS A 391 10.84 11.37 17.00
C CYS A 391 10.64 11.78 15.54
N GLY A 392 11.28 11.11 14.58
CA GLY A 392 11.29 11.47 13.16
C GLY A 392 12.66 11.81 12.59
N ALA A 393 13.73 11.64 13.38
CA ALA A 393 15.09 11.91 12.97
C ALA A 393 15.97 10.69 13.25
N LEU A 394 16.63 10.17 12.21
CA LEU A 394 17.36 8.89 12.25
C LEU A 394 18.35 8.78 13.43
N HIS A 395 19.04 9.88 13.77
CA HIS A 395 20.03 9.90 14.84
C HIS A 395 19.40 9.83 16.24
N GLU A 396 18.14 10.23 16.39
CA GLU A 396 17.39 10.22 17.66
C GLU A 396 16.59 8.94 17.82
N ASP A 397 16.17 8.37 16.70
CA ASP A 397 15.37 7.15 16.64
C ASP A 397 16.19 5.87 16.74
N GLN A 398 17.49 5.93 17.10
CA GLN A 398 18.32 4.73 17.24
C GLN A 398 17.69 3.70 18.18
N TYR A 399 17.15 4.14 19.32
CA TYR A 399 16.49 3.24 20.27
C TYR A 399 15.14 2.75 19.75
N THR A 400 14.37 3.59 19.04
CA THR A 400 13.15 3.18 18.32
C THR A 400 13.45 2.04 17.35
N HIS A 401 14.51 2.19 16.53
CA HIS A 401 14.94 1.15 15.59
C HIS A 401 15.40 -0.13 16.31
N MET A 402 16.03 -0.03 17.48
CA MET A 402 16.38 -1.21 18.29
C MET A 402 15.14 -1.94 18.82
N VAL A 403 14.11 -1.20 19.24
CA VAL A 403 12.82 -1.77 19.66
C VAL A 403 12.18 -2.50 18.48
N VAL A 404 12.04 -1.84 17.33
CA VAL A 404 11.49 -2.43 16.09
C VAL A 404 12.26 -3.69 15.69
N ALA A 405 13.59 -3.64 15.69
CA ALA A 405 14.43 -4.80 15.42
C ALA A 405 14.20 -5.96 16.41
N GLY A 406 13.86 -5.64 17.67
CA GLY A 406 13.46 -6.63 18.68
C GLY A 406 12.19 -7.39 18.29
N PHE A 407 11.17 -6.68 17.81
CA PHE A 407 9.91 -7.30 17.35
C PHE A 407 10.13 -8.16 16.09
N LEU A 408 10.93 -7.68 15.13
CA LEU A 408 11.27 -8.42 13.92
C LEU A 408 12.09 -9.69 14.22
N ARG A 409 13.04 -9.62 15.16
CA ARG A 409 13.80 -10.79 15.63
C ARG A 409 12.89 -11.85 16.26
N ASP A 410 11.84 -11.42 16.94
CA ASP A 410 10.85 -12.31 17.57
C ASP A 410 9.73 -12.72 16.57
N TYR A 411 10.00 -12.55 15.27
CA TYR A 411 9.18 -12.91 14.11
C TYR A 411 7.74 -12.38 14.19
N ARG A 412 7.57 -11.14 14.66
CA ARG A 412 6.24 -10.51 14.67
C ARG A 412 5.88 -9.93 13.30
N PRO A 413 4.76 -10.37 12.70
CA PRO A 413 4.27 -9.80 11.45
C PRO A 413 3.70 -8.41 11.70
N TYR A 414 3.39 -7.73 10.61
CA TYR A 414 2.68 -6.45 10.57
C TYR A 414 3.37 -5.32 11.35
N VAL A 415 4.70 -5.35 11.40
CA VAL A 415 5.51 -4.30 12.02
C VAL A 415 5.86 -3.23 10.98
N SER A 416 5.45 -1.99 11.25
CA SER A 416 5.78 -0.80 10.46
C SER A 416 6.30 0.35 11.33
N ILE A 417 6.86 1.36 10.68
CA ILE A 417 7.29 2.61 11.32
C ILE A 417 6.69 3.82 10.60
N LEU A 418 6.30 4.83 11.36
CA LEU A 418 5.80 6.09 10.81
C LEU A 418 6.95 6.90 10.22
N SER A 419 6.89 7.14 8.90
CA SER A 419 7.85 7.98 8.18
C SER A 419 7.86 9.41 8.74
N GLY A 420 9.04 9.87 9.15
CA GLY A 420 9.21 11.19 9.77
C GLY A 420 8.62 11.35 11.18
N GLY A 421 8.10 10.26 11.77
CA GLY A 421 7.71 10.18 13.19
C GLY A 421 6.80 11.30 13.69
N TYR A 422 6.98 11.68 14.95
CA TYR A 422 6.22 12.75 15.61
C TYR A 422 6.39 14.12 14.93
N HIS A 423 7.56 14.42 14.37
CA HIS A 423 7.76 15.67 13.60
C HIS A 423 6.83 15.73 12.38
N ALA A 424 6.69 14.63 11.64
CA ALA A 424 5.81 14.60 10.48
C ALA A 424 4.33 14.73 10.87
N LEU A 425 3.92 14.15 12.01
CA LEU A 425 2.57 14.38 12.57
C LEU A 425 2.34 15.86 12.88
N HIS A 426 3.30 16.52 13.53
CA HIS A 426 3.20 17.92 13.87
C HIS A 426 3.11 18.82 12.61
N ASN A 427 3.89 18.49 11.58
CA ASN A 427 3.83 19.19 10.29
C ASN A 427 2.49 18.97 9.57
N TYR A 428 1.94 17.75 9.64
CA TYR A 428 0.68 17.40 9.01
C TYR A 428 -0.51 18.11 9.67
N PHE A 429 -0.57 18.14 11.00
CA PHE A 429 -1.65 18.81 11.72
C PHE A 429 -1.52 20.33 11.75
N GLY A 430 -0.30 20.88 11.65
CA GLY A 430 -0.04 22.31 11.60
C GLY A 430 -0.64 23.04 12.81
N ASP A 431 -1.53 24.00 12.56
CA ASP A 431 -2.18 24.77 13.62
C ASP A 431 -3.15 23.93 14.48
N ASN A 432 -3.57 22.75 14.01
CA ASN A 432 -4.55 21.90 14.70
C ASN A 432 -3.91 20.89 15.67
N VAL A 433 -2.61 21.00 15.94
CA VAL A 433 -1.89 20.09 16.87
C VAL A 433 -2.53 20.09 18.26
N GLU A 434 -2.95 21.24 18.77
CA GLU A 434 -3.55 21.34 20.11
C GLU A 434 -4.90 20.62 20.23
N GLU A 435 -5.64 20.51 19.14
CA GLU A 435 -6.96 19.86 19.12
C GLU A 435 -6.87 18.34 18.89
N THR A 436 -5.75 17.89 18.29
CA THR A 436 -5.56 16.50 17.84
C THR A 436 -4.71 15.67 18.80
N MET A 437 -3.72 16.29 19.44
CA MET A 437 -2.81 15.61 20.36
C MET A 437 -3.33 15.61 21.80
N SER A 438 -3.09 14.51 22.52
CA SER A 438 -3.37 14.41 23.96
C SER A 438 -2.23 15.01 24.78
N ASP A 439 -2.59 15.74 25.84
CA ASP A 439 -1.67 16.35 26.82
C ASP A 439 -0.57 17.21 26.19
N HIS A 440 -0.83 17.79 25.02
CA HIS A 440 0.15 18.62 24.32
C HIS A 440 0.45 19.90 25.08
N ASN A 441 1.74 20.14 25.36
CA ASN A 441 2.21 21.37 25.98
C ASN A 441 3.31 22.00 25.13
N GLN A 442 2.99 23.15 24.52
CA GLN A 442 3.91 23.89 23.63
C GLN A 442 5.24 24.26 24.30
N GLU A 443 5.26 24.51 25.61
CA GLU A 443 6.47 24.92 26.33
C GLU A 443 7.44 23.76 26.58
N SER A 444 6.95 22.52 26.55
CA SER A 444 7.75 21.29 26.69
C SER A 444 7.88 20.50 25.38
N CYS A 445 7.02 20.79 24.40
CA CYS A 445 7.02 20.10 23.12
C CYS A 445 8.22 20.55 22.29
N ARG A 446 9.15 19.61 22.07
CA ARG A 446 10.38 19.87 21.35
C ARG A 446 10.15 20.44 19.95
N VAL A 447 9.18 19.92 19.20
CA VAL A 447 8.89 20.38 17.83
C VAL A 447 8.41 21.84 17.83
N CYS A 448 7.53 22.22 18.77
CA CYS A 448 7.11 23.61 18.94
C CYS A 448 8.28 24.52 19.29
N LEU A 449 9.17 24.09 20.19
CA LEU A 449 10.34 24.85 20.61
C LEU A 449 11.33 25.08 19.45
N GLU A 450 11.52 24.08 18.59
CA GLU A 450 12.36 24.18 17.39
C GLU A 450 11.75 25.14 16.36
N SER A 451 10.44 25.06 16.10
CA SER A 451 9.73 25.99 15.20
C SER A 451 9.74 27.44 15.72
N GLY A 452 9.57 27.64 17.03
CA GLY A 452 9.62 28.97 17.66
C GLY A 452 11.02 29.61 17.65
N SER A 453 12.07 28.78 17.68
CA SER A 453 13.46 29.25 17.63
C SER A 453 13.87 29.74 16.23
N GLN A 454 13.28 29.21 15.16
CA GLN A 454 13.55 29.67 13.79
C GLN A 454 12.82 30.97 13.41
N ALA A 455 11.70 31.30 14.08
CA ALA A 455 10.99 32.57 13.88
C ALA A 455 11.74 33.79 14.44
N GLY A 456 12.75 33.58 15.29
CA GLY A 456 13.51 34.65 15.94
C GLY A 456 14.61 35.33 15.11
N ASN A 457 14.89 34.87 13.87
CA ASN A 457 16.07 35.35 13.13
C ASN A 457 15.84 35.80 11.67
N GLN A 458 14.60 36.13 11.29
CA GLN A 458 14.33 36.83 10.03
C GLN A 458 13.35 37.99 10.23
N ASN A 459 13.89 39.15 10.59
CA ASN A 459 13.20 40.44 10.43
C ASN A 459 13.78 41.15 9.19
N VAL A 460 13.29 40.81 8.00
CA VAL A 460 13.18 41.74 6.86
C VAL A 460 11.87 41.40 6.14
N GLY A 461 10.88 42.27 6.26
CA GLY A 461 9.52 42.02 5.81
C GLY A 461 9.35 41.92 4.30
N THR A 462 8.40 41.08 3.88
CA THR A 462 7.62 41.27 2.66
C THR A 462 6.25 40.61 2.84
N ASN A 463 5.19 41.36 2.53
CA ASN A 463 3.82 40.86 2.42
C ASN A 463 3.72 39.78 1.34
N GLY A 464 3.13 38.63 1.66
CA GLY A 464 2.81 37.59 0.70
C GLY A 464 1.84 36.57 1.31
N SER A 465 0.63 36.53 0.76
CA SER A 465 -0.45 35.61 1.11
C SER A 465 -0.04 34.15 0.99
N SER A 466 -0.12 33.38 2.07
CA SER A 466 -0.04 31.92 2.06
C SER A 466 -1.44 31.31 1.85
N THR A 467 -1.59 30.56 0.77
CA THR A 467 -2.72 29.65 0.55
C THR A 467 -2.54 28.42 1.43
N SER A 468 -3.40 28.28 2.45
CA SER A 468 -3.48 27.15 3.36
C SER A 468 -4.09 25.91 2.67
N PRO A 469 -3.70 24.68 3.05
CA PRO A 469 -4.50 23.49 2.80
C PRO A 469 -5.74 23.47 3.72
N SER A 470 -6.78 22.86 3.19
CA SER A 470 -8.15 22.64 3.68
C SER A 470 -8.37 22.59 5.19
N LYS A 471 -9.23 23.49 5.72
CA LYS A 471 -9.67 23.54 7.12
C LYS A 471 -10.89 22.66 7.44
N ASP A 472 -11.43 21.93 6.46
CA ASP A 472 -12.77 21.32 6.57
C ASP A 472 -12.84 19.96 7.29
N LEU A 473 -11.70 19.39 7.71
CA LEU A 473 -11.65 18.11 8.45
C LEU A 473 -11.60 18.27 9.98
N PHE A 474 -11.20 19.44 10.49
CA PHE A 474 -10.75 19.57 11.88
C PHE A 474 -11.88 19.91 12.87
N GLY A 475 -13.00 20.48 12.40
CA GLY A 475 -14.13 20.86 13.27
C GLY A 475 -14.90 19.70 13.92
N LYS A 476 -14.62 18.44 13.55
CA LYS A 476 -15.25 17.24 14.14
C LYS A 476 -14.38 16.51 15.16
N ILE A 477 -13.12 16.93 15.34
CA ILE A 477 -12.11 16.23 16.16
C ILE A 477 -12.35 16.40 17.66
N GLY A 478 -12.77 17.60 18.10
CA GLY A 478 -12.95 17.88 19.53
C GLY A 478 -14.18 17.25 20.19
N ALA A 479 -15.19 16.84 19.41
CA ALA A 479 -16.50 16.46 19.97
C ALA A 479 -16.68 14.94 20.15
N VAL A 480 -16.07 14.10 19.30
CA VAL A 480 -16.34 12.65 19.28
C VAL A 480 -15.46 11.87 20.28
N VAL A 481 -14.25 12.36 20.60
CA VAL A 481 -13.31 11.70 21.52
C VAL A 481 -13.70 11.84 23.00
N LYS A 482 -14.68 12.69 23.33
CA LYS A 482 -15.14 12.92 24.71
C LYS A 482 -16.25 11.98 25.19
N SER A 483 -16.42 10.79 24.60
CA SER A 483 -17.45 9.84 25.02
C SER A 483 -16.91 8.54 25.63
N LYS A 484 -16.99 8.49 26.97
CA LYS A 484 -17.07 7.32 27.88
C LYS A 484 -15.95 6.27 27.85
N SER A 485 -14.81 6.57 28.50
CA SER A 485 -14.02 5.57 29.22
C SER A 485 -14.33 5.65 30.72
N ALA A 486 -15.34 4.90 31.16
CA ALA A 486 -15.64 4.75 32.58
C ALA A 486 -14.81 3.60 33.18
N GLU A 487 -13.89 3.97 34.06
CA GLU A 487 -13.40 3.23 35.23
C GLU A 487 -13.08 1.72 35.08
N VAL A 488 -11.80 1.42 34.84
CA VAL A 488 -11.16 0.25 35.45
C VAL A 488 -10.06 0.77 36.39
N LYS A 489 -10.49 1.21 37.58
CA LYS A 489 -9.57 1.44 38.70
C LYS A 489 -9.55 0.22 39.61
N ASP A 490 -8.32 -0.28 39.78
CA ASP A 490 -7.75 -1.00 40.92
C ASP A 490 -7.09 -2.33 40.53
N LYS A 491 -5.75 -2.29 40.61
CA LYS A 491 -4.76 -3.38 40.74
C LYS A 491 -3.71 -3.64 39.64
N LEU A 492 -3.58 -2.78 38.63
CA LEU A 492 -2.47 -2.89 37.66
C LEU A 492 -1.60 -1.63 37.48
N LEU A 493 -1.83 -0.58 38.27
CA LEU A 493 -1.17 0.74 38.11
C LEU A 493 -0.03 1.05 39.11
N GLU A 494 0.54 0.05 39.78
CA GLU A 494 1.64 0.31 40.74
C GLU A 494 3.07 0.10 40.20
N TYR A 495 3.25 -0.30 38.93
CA TYR A 495 4.58 -0.65 38.43
C TYR A 495 5.16 0.21 37.29
N ILE A 496 4.50 1.30 36.90
CA ILE A 496 5.03 2.19 35.88
C ILE A 496 4.87 3.63 36.38
N VAL A 497 5.95 4.18 36.97
CA VAL A 497 6.49 5.55 36.77
C VAL A 497 7.57 5.87 37.85
N ASN A 498 8.78 6.14 37.34
CA ASN A 498 9.95 6.89 37.86
C ASN A 498 10.87 6.33 38.98
N PRO A 499 12.18 6.11 38.70
CA PRO A 499 13.21 5.90 39.71
C PRO A 499 13.86 7.24 40.08
N THR A 500 13.29 7.96 41.04
CA THR A 500 13.99 9.07 41.70
C THR A 500 14.28 8.69 43.15
N GLY A 501 15.57 8.58 43.45
CA GLY A 501 16.07 8.24 44.77
C GLY A 501 15.61 9.24 45.83
N GLY A 502 15.05 8.71 46.91
CA GLY A 502 14.74 9.42 48.15
C GLY A 502 14.57 8.42 49.28
N ASN A 503 15.38 8.57 50.34
CA ASN A 503 15.49 7.72 51.53
C ASN A 503 14.20 6.98 51.97
N VAL A 504 14.26 5.65 51.98
CA VAL A 504 13.26 4.79 52.64
C VAL A 504 13.36 4.97 54.15
N SER A 505 12.33 5.56 54.76
CA SER A 505 12.04 5.40 56.18
C SER A 505 10.87 4.43 56.30
N GLU A 506 11.14 3.22 56.80
CA GLU A 506 10.13 2.19 57.08
C GLU A 506 9.00 2.73 57.97
N ARG A 507 7.75 2.54 57.55
CA ARG A 507 6.58 2.68 58.43
C ARG A 507 5.73 1.42 58.39
N HIS A 508 5.85 0.66 59.48
CA HIS A 508 5.01 -0.49 59.82
C HIS A 508 3.55 -0.07 60.08
N VAL A 509 2.62 -0.92 59.63
CA VAL A 509 1.18 -0.82 59.94
C VAL A 509 0.95 -1.24 61.40
N SER A 510 0.24 -0.41 62.17
CA SER A 510 -0.06 -0.63 63.59
C SER A 510 -1.42 -1.35 63.78
N PRO A 511 -1.61 -2.19 64.81
CA PRO A 511 -2.74 -3.13 64.95
C PRO A 511 -4.12 -2.50 65.23
N ASN A 512 -4.29 -1.17 65.11
CA ASN A 512 -5.50 -0.46 65.54
C ASN A 512 -6.41 0.05 64.42
N ASP A 513 -6.12 -0.22 63.14
CA ASP A 513 -7.02 0.13 62.04
C ASP A 513 -8.11 -0.94 61.82
N ARG A 514 -9.07 -0.96 62.75
CA ARG A 514 -10.35 -1.66 62.62
C ARG A 514 -11.46 -0.79 63.20
N ARG A 515 -12.26 -0.13 62.36
CA ARG A 515 -13.71 0.07 62.58
C ARG A 515 -14.46 0.22 61.26
N GLY A 516 -15.23 -0.82 60.91
CA GLY A 516 -16.20 -0.75 59.83
C GLY A 516 -17.52 -0.10 60.23
N LYS A 517 -18.39 0.12 59.23
CA LYS A 517 -19.84 0.19 59.40
C LYS A 517 -20.50 -0.66 58.31
N ARG A 518 -21.36 -1.58 58.74
CA ARG A 518 -22.31 -2.35 57.93
C ARG A 518 -23.56 -1.50 57.72
N TYR A 519 -24.17 -1.57 56.53
CA TYR A 519 -25.63 -1.53 56.39
C TYR A 519 -26.08 -2.69 55.51
N ARG A 520 -27.09 -3.40 56.02
CA ARG A 520 -27.87 -4.48 55.40
C ARG A 520 -29.17 -3.87 54.84
N GLY A 521 -29.69 -4.50 53.79
CA GLY A 521 -31.09 -4.40 53.33
C GLY A 521 -31.18 -3.76 51.94
N GLY A 522 -31.51 -4.44 50.84
CA GLY A 522 -32.14 -5.74 50.63
C GLY A 522 -33.41 -5.55 49.81
N SER A 523 -33.34 -5.74 48.49
CA SER A 523 -34.46 -6.15 47.62
C SER A 523 -33.92 -6.56 46.23
N ALA A 524 -34.44 -7.68 45.72
CA ALA A 524 -34.14 -8.49 44.53
C ALA A 524 -33.88 -7.71 43.21
N VAL A 525 -33.01 -8.08 42.25
CA VAL A 525 -32.63 -9.36 41.60
C VAL A 525 -33.78 -10.05 40.85
N PHE A 526 -33.87 -9.73 39.54
CA PHE A 526 -34.77 -10.22 38.49
C PHE A 526 -36.23 -9.75 38.51
N THR A 527 -36.55 -8.81 37.61
CA THR A 527 -37.82 -8.80 36.86
C THR A 527 -37.56 -8.38 35.42
N ILE A 528 -37.76 -9.33 34.50
CA ILE A 528 -38.09 -9.10 33.09
C ILE A 528 -39.60 -8.83 33.06
N ASP A 529 -40.05 -7.80 32.36
CA ASP A 529 -41.40 -7.76 31.77
C ASP A 529 -41.44 -6.77 30.59
N ASP A 530 -42.36 -7.10 29.70
CA ASP A 530 -42.40 -6.89 28.25
C ASP A 530 -42.90 -5.49 27.82
N SER A 531 -42.80 -5.28 26.51
CA SER A 531 -43.14 -4.09 25.71
C SER A 531 -44.39 -3.30 26.13
N PRO A 532 -44.48 -2.03 25.68
CA PRO A 532 -45.50 -1.78 24.66
C PRO A 532 -45.06 -0.88 23.50
N THR A 533 -45.50 -1.33 22.32
CA THR A 533 -45.98 -0.60 21.14
C THR A 533 -45.95 0.94 21.12
N VAL A 534 -45.31 1.44 20.06
CA VAL A 534 -45.39 2.70 19.29
C VAL A 534 -46.62 3.60 19.55
N PRO A 535 -46.44 4.94 19.43
CA PRO A 535 -47.07 5.58 18.26
C PRO A 535 -46.15 6.59 17.54
N TYR A 536 -46.19 6.48 16.21
CA TYR A 536 -45.74 7.48 15.24
C TYR A 536 -46.29 8.87 15.60
N ALA A 537 -45.40 9.87 15.64
CA ALA A 537 -45.78 11.28 15.51
C ALA A 537 -44.81 11.95 14.53
N TYR A 538 -45.34 12.19 13.33
CA TYR A 538 -44.83 13.19 12.38
C TYR A 538 -44.83 14.56 13.08
N MET A 539 -43.67 15.19 13.21
CA MET A 539 -43.54 16.64 13.37
C MET A 539 -42.41 17.09 12.46
N GLY A 540 -42.79 17.70 11.34
CA GLY A 540 -41.89 18.53 10.56
C GLY A 540 -41.55 19.78 11.37
N GLY A 541 -40.26 20.10 11.41
CA GLY A 541 -39.73 21.37 11.84
C GLY A 541 -38.65 21.73 10.85
N ASP A 542 -38.86 22.82 10.12
CA ASP A 542 -37.85 23.51 9.35
C ASP A 542 -36.70 23.88 10.29
N GLU A 543 -35.54 23.27 10.10
CA GLU A 543 -34.27 23.76 10.64
C GLU A 543 -33.53 24.41 9.47
N GLU A 544 -33.46 25.73 9.55
CA GLU A 544 -32.77 26.64 8.64
C GLU A 544 -31.30 26.21 8.52
N GLU A 545 -30.86 25.85 7.30
CA GLU A 545 -29.46 25.62 6.97
C GLU A 545 -28.70 26.94 7.17
N GLU A 546 -27.84 27.02 8.20
CA GLU A 546 -26.87 28.11 8.31
C GLU A 546 -25.82 27.98 7.21
N ASP A 547 -25.92 28.89 6.24
CA ASP A 547 -25.01 29.12 5.11
C ASP A 547 -23.52 29.03 5.50
N SER A 548 -22.89 27.90 5.20
CA SER A 548 -21.44 27.77 5.11
C SER A 548 -20.91 28.65 3.96
N GLN A 549 -19.94 29.52 4.27
CA GLN A 549 -19.35 30.52 3.38
C GLN A 549 -18.72 29.91 2.12
N TYR A 550 -19.52 29.73 1.07
CA TYR A 550 -19.04 29.59 -0.29
C TYR A 550 -18.78 30.99 -0.88
N GLU A 551 -17.58 31.24 -1.42
CA GLU A 551 -17.40 32.36 -2.33
C GLU A 551 -18.23 32.07 -3.59
N THR A 552 -19.41 32.69 -3.68
CA THR A 552 -20.29 32.55 -4.84
C THR A 552 -19.68 33.31 -6.00
N VAL A 553 -18.95 32.60 -6.86
CA VAL A 553 -18.31 33.19 -8.04
C VAL A 553 -19.16 32.95 -9.27
N SER A 554 -19.44 34.02 -10.02
CA SER A 554 -20.18 33.90 -11.27
C SER A 554 -19.40 33.10 -12.31
N VAL A 555 -20.01 32.01 -12.81
CA VAL A 555 -19.45 31.17 -13.88
C VAL A 555 -19.15 31.99 -15.14
N SER A 556 -19.93 33.04 -15.41
CA SER A 556 -19.68 33.93 -16.55
C SER A 556 -18.40 34.77 -16.39
N ALA A 557 -18.03 35.13 -15.15
CA ALA A 557 -16.80 35.86 -14.86
C ALA A 557 -15.55 34.99 -14.97
N TRP A 558 -15.67 33.67 -14.74
CA TRP A 558 -14.56 32.74 -14.90
C TRP A 558 -14.32 32.31 -16.35
N LYS A 559 -15.35 32.30 -17.19
CA LYS A 559 -15.23 32.01 -18.64
C LYS A 559 -14.46 33.08 -19.41
N THR A 560 -14.43 34.33 -18.91
CA THR A 560 -13.75 35.45 -19.58
C THR A 560 -12.29 35.61 -19.17
N ARG A 561 -11.78 34.72 -18.31
CA ARG A 561 -10.41 34.76 -17.82
C ARG A 561 -9.40 34.43 -18.93
N PRO A 562 -8.37 35.26 -19.15
CA PRO A 562 -7.40 35.06 -20.23
C PRO A 562 -6.45 33.87 -20.01
N ASP A 563 -6.38 33.34 -18.78
CA ASP A 563 -5.61 32.15 -18.39
C ASP A 563 -6.35 30.82 -18.62
N LEU A 564 -7.62 30.86 -19.07
CA LEU A 564 -8.46 29.68 -19.31
C LEU A 564 -8.26 29.13 -20.74
N ILE A 565 -7.90 27.85 -20.84
CA ILE A 565 -7.71 27.13 -22.10
C ILE A 565 -9.02 26.49 -22.57
N ALA A 566 -9.75 25.84 -21.66
CA ALA A 566 -10.99 25.13 -21.98
C ALA A 566 -11.89 24.95 -20.74
N SER A 567 -13.19 24.73 -20.97
CA SER A 567 -14.19 24.48 -19.93
C SER A 567 -15.11 23.34 -20.37
N PHE A 568 -15.30 22.34 -19.50
CA PHE A 568 -16.14 21.17 -19.75
C PHE A 568 -17.17 21.01 -18.65
N GLU A 569 -18.42 20.71 -19.02
CA GLU A 569 -19.45 20.29 -18.07
C GLU A 569 -19.24 18.81 -17.74
N CYS A 570 -19.27 18.46 -16.45
CA CYS A 570 -19.04 17.10 -15.99
C CYS A 570 -19.93 16.80 -14.79
N GLN A 571 -20.10 15.53 -14.46
CA GLN A 571 -20.88 15.11 -13.30
C GLN A 571 -19.93 14.45 -12.29
N GLU A 572 -20.02 14.84 -11.03
CA GLU A 572 -19.33 14.20 -9.92
C GLU A 572 -20.28 13.19 -9.28
N VAL A 573 -19.93 11.90 -9.34
CA VAL A 573 -20.65 10.84 -8.65
C VAL A 573 -19.93 10.59 -7.33
N LYS A 574 -20.61 10.82 -6.21
CA LYS A 574 -20.08 10.49 -4.89
C LYS A 574 -20.27 8.99 -4.59
N MET A 575 -19.46 8.47 -3.67
CA MET A 575 -19.48 7.06 -3.21
C MET A 575 -20.87 6.59 -2.71
N ASN A 576 -21.77 7.50 -2.37
CA ASN A 576 -23.16 7.22 -2.00
C ASN A 576 -24.13 7.17 -3.19
N GLY A 577 -23.63 7.18 -4.43
CA GLY A 577 -24.42 7.16 -5.67
C GLY A 577 -25.06 8.49 -6.07
N GLN A 578 -24.84 9.58 -5.32
CA GLN A 578 -25.41 10.88 -5.64
C GLN A 578 -24.57 11.62 -6.69
N THR A 579 -25.24 12.11 -7.73
CA THR A 579 -24.62 12.81 -8.85
C THR A 579 -24.81 14.33 -8.72
N TYR A 580 -23.72 15.09 -8.85
CA TYR A 580 -23.72 16.55 -8.83
C TYR A 580 -23.19 17.13 -10.13
N GLU A 581 -23.86 18.13 -10.70
CA GLU A 581 -23.34 18.86 -11.85
C GLU A 581 -22.12 19.72 -11.45
N ARG A 582 -21.02 19.53 -12.16
CA ARG A 582 -19.74 20.23 -11.99
C ARG A 582 -19.24 20.75 -13.33
N ARG A 583 -18.21 21.59 -13.27
CA ARG A 583 -17.55 22.12 -14.47
C ARG A 583 -16.04 22.12 -14.26
N ARG A 584 -15.30 21.45 -15.14
CA ARG A 584 -13.84 21.39 -15.09
C ARG A 584 -13.25 22.51 -15.94
N LEU A 585 -12.24 23.20 -15.41
CA LEU A 585 -11.58 24.35 -16.04
C LEU A 585 -10.09 24.05 -16.24
N PHE A 586 -9.60 24.12 -17.47
CA PHE A 586 -8.19 23.95 -17.79
C PHE A 586 -7.51 25.32 -17.93
N LYS A 587 -6.38 25.52 -17.23
CA LYS A 587 -5.64 26.79 -17.24
C LYS A 587 -4.21 26.61 -17.77
N LYS A 588 -3.66 27.67 -18.38
CA LYS A 588 -2.30 27.68 -18.92
C LYS A 588 -1.27 27.86 -17.79
N PHE A 589 -0.37 26.90 -17.64
CA PHE A 589 0.73 26.99 -16.69
C PHE A 589 1.81 27.94 -17.23
N LEU A 590 2.17 28.99 -16.47
CA LEU A 590 3.29 29.86 -16.79
C LEU A 590 4.51 29.45 -15.94
N PRO A 591 5.67 29.16 -16.53
CA PRO A 591 6.85 28.80 -15.76
C PRO A 591 7.35 30.01 -14.94
N PHE A 592 7.63 29.77 -13.67
CA PHE A 592 8.23 30.72 -12.74
C PHE A 592 9.60 31.18 -13.28
N LYS A 593 9.72 32.44 -13.70
CA LYS A 593 11.04 33.06 -13.91
C LYS A 593 11.59 33.49 -12.54
N GLY A 594 12.57 32.73 -12.03
CA GLY A 594 13.41 33.17 -10.93
C GLY A 594 14.07 34.51 -11.27
N LYS A 595 13.99 35.46 -10.34
CA LYS A 595 14.73 36.72 -10.44
C LYS A 595 16.20 36.42 -10.17
N SER A 596 17.04 36.78 -11.15
CA SER A 596 18.51 36.80 -11.10
C SER A 596 19.05 37.74 -10.03
#